data_AF-A0A7L3FE14-F1
#
_entry.id   AF-A0A7L3FE14-F1
#
_cell.length_a   1.000
_cell.length_b   1.000
_cell.length_c   1.000
_cell.angle_alpha   90.00
_cell.angle_beta   90.00
_cell.angle_gamma   90.00
#
_symmetry.space_group_name_H-M   'P 1'
#
loop_
_entity.id
_entity.type
_entity.pdbx_description
1 polymer ?
#
loop_
_entity_poly.entity_id
_entity_poly.type
_entity_poly.pdbx_seq_one_letter_code
_entity_poly.pdbx_strand_id
1 'polypeptide(L)'
;MMSSRTNLTAGIPSSKVKYSKLSSTDDGYIDLQFKKSPPKIPYKAIALAVVLFMIGTFLIVIGALLLAGYISKGGTDRAIPVLIIGILVFLPGFYHLRIAYYASKGYRGYSYDDIPDFDD
;
A
#
# COMPACT_ATOMS: atom_id res chain seq x y z
N MET A 1 13.11 58.16 49.94
CA MET A 1 12.32 56.98 49.50
C MET A 1 11.89 57.27 48.06
N MET A 2 12.51 56.62 47.06
CA MET A 2 11.98 55.44 46.34
C MET A 2 10.98 55.86 45.24
N SER A 3 10.96 55.42 43.98
CA SER A 3 11.86 54.75 43.03
C SER A 3 11.09 54.68 41.69
N SER A 4 11.78 54.88 40.55
CA SER A 4 11.47 54.31 39.21
C SER A 4 10.18 54.78 38.47
N ARG A 5 10.07 54.80 37.14
CA ARG A 5 10.67 53.96 36.08
C ARG A 5 10.88 54.75 34.78
N THR A 6 12.04 54.59 34.17
CA THR A 6 12.30 54.90 32.76
C THR A 6 11.65 53.81 31.90
N ASN A 7 10.75 54.18 30.99
CA ASN A 7 10.21 53.26 30.01
C ASN A 7 11.22 53.13 28.85
N LEU A 8 12.02 52.06 28.90
CA LEU A 8 12.81 51.58 27.77
C LEU A 8 11.86 50.88 26.80
N THR A 9 11.52 51.55 25.70
CA THR A 9 10.92 50.91 24.52
C THR A 9 11.98 50.03 23.87
N ALA A 10 12.05 48.77 24.30
CA ALA A 10 12.81 47.73 23.62
C ALA A 10 12.25 47.60 22.19
N GLY A 11 13.05 48.04 21.21
CA GLY A 11 12.74 47.88 19.79
C GLY A 11 12.58 46.41 19.46
N ILE A 12 11.36 46.02 19.08
CA ILE A 12 11.08 44.71 18.50
C ILE A 12 11.93 44.61 17.22
N PRO A 13 12.84 43.62 17.09
CA PRO A 13 13.59 43.45 15.85
C PRO A 13 12.62 42.99 14.77
N SER A 14 12.13 43.95 13.98
CA SER A 14 11.36 43.69 12.77
C SER A 14 12.30 43.03 11.76
N SER A 15 12.31 41.69 11.70
CA SER A 15 13.02 40.95 10.66
C SER A 15 12.52 41.45 9.30
N LYS A 16 13.40 42.15 8.58
CA LYS A 16 13.09 42.83 7.32
C LYS A 16 13.09 41.83 6.17
N VAL A 17 12.27 40.79 6.27
CA VAL A 17 12.07 39.83 5.18
C VAL A 17 11.21 40.52 4.12
N LYS A 18 11.85 40.94 3.02
CA LYS A 18 11.13 41.49 1.86
C LYS A 18 10.37 40.35 1.19
N TYR A 19 9.06 40.26 1.45
CA TYR A 19 8.18 39.42 0.66
C TYR A 19 7.83 40.17 -0.63
N SER A 20 8.29 39.64 -1.76
CA SER A 20 7.80 40.06 -3.08
C SER A 20 6.47 39.36 -3.34
N LYS A 21 5.41 40.12 -3.63
CA LYS A 21 4.14 39.55 -4.09
C LYS A 21 4.40 38.83 -5.41
N LEU A 22 4.07 37.53 -5.46
CA LEU A 22 4.13 36.75 -6.71
C LEU A 22 3.28 37.48 -7.77
N SER A 23 3.82 37.57 -8.98
CA SER A 23 3.11 38.16 -10.12
C SER A 23 1.77 37.46 -10.32
N SER A 24 0.66 38.20 -10.32
CA SER A 24 -0.68 37.68 -10.67
C SER A 24 -0.83 37.44 -12.18
N THR A 25 0.22 36.93 -12.82
CA THR A 25 0.16 36.50 -14.21
C THR A 25 -0.31 35.06 -14.16
N ASP A 26 -1.49 34.79 -14.70
CA ASP A 26 -2.03 33.45 -14.92
C ASP A 26 -0.91 32.50 -15.34
N ASP A 27 -0.44 31.69 -14.40
CA ASP A 27 0.80 30.93 -14.46
C ASP A 27 0.74 29.82 -15.55
N GLY A 28 -0.39 29.71 -16.26
CA GLY A 28 -0.76 28.59 -17.12
C GLY A 28 -1.11 27.34 -16.32
N TYR A 29 -1.13 27.43 -14.99
CA TYR A 29 -1.43 26.32 -14.12
C TYR A 29 -2.95 26.12 -14.04
N ILE A 30 -3.44 25.08 -14.71
CA ILE A 30 -4.83 24.62 -14.59
C ILE A 30 -4.98 23.69 -13.38
N ASP A 31 -6.04 23.83 -12.59
CA ASP A 31 -6.35 22.94 -11.46
C ASP A 31 -6.42 21.46 -11.86
N LEU A 32 -6.71 21.19 -13.14
CA LEU A 32 -6.75 19.85 -13.71
C LEU A 32 -5.40 19.13 -13.68
N GLN A 33 -4.26 19.83 -13.67
CA GLN A 33 -2.94 19.19 -13.66
C GLN A 33 -2.62 18.48 -12.33
N PHE A 34 -3.25 18.93 -11.25
CA PHE A 34 -3.13 18.32 -9.92
C PHE A 34 -4.16 17.19 -9.72
N LYS A 35 -5.05 17.01 -10.69
CA LYS A 35 -6.07 15.98 -10.64
C LYS A 35 -5.45 14.66 -11.12
N LYS A 36 -5.16 13.77 -10.18
CA LYS A 36 -4.69 12.41 -10.49
C LYS A 36 -5.68 11.76 -11.46
N SER A 37 -5.17 11.18 -12.55
CA SER A 37 -6.01 10.43 -13.48
C SER A 37 -6.77 9.33 -12.72
N PRO A 38 -8.00 8.98 -13.15
CA PRO A 38 -8.76 7.92 -12.49
C PRO A 38 -7.91 6.65 -12.44
N PRO A 39 -7.77 6.01 -11.27
CA PRO A 39 -6.90 4.87 -11.10
C PRO A 39 -7.37 3.72 -12.00
N LYS A 40 -6.48 3.26 -12.88
CA LYS A 40 -6.73 2.07 -13.72
C LYS A 40 -6.70 0.86 -12.80
N ILE A 41 -7.75 0.05 -12.84
CA ILE A 41 -7.83 -1.18 -12.04
C ILE A 41 -7.02 -2.27 -12.78
N PRO A 42 -5.95 -2.84 -12.18
CA PRO A 42 -5.09 -3.83 -12.83
C PRO A 42 -5.75 -5.22 -12.78
N TYR A 43 -6.78 -5.45 -13.60
CA TYR A 43 -7.56 -6.68 -13.60
C TYR A 43 -6.74 -7.95 -13.83
N LYS A 44 -5.72 -7.90 -14.69
CA LYS A 44 -4.84 -9.05 -14.98
C LYS A 44 -4.05 -9.47 -13.74
N ALA A 45 -3.52 -8.50 -13.00
CA ALA A 45 -2.77 -8.73 -11.78
C ALA A 45 -3.64 -9.34 -10.67
N ILE A 46 -4.87 -8.84 -10.54
CA ILE A 46 -5.86 -9.39 -9.59
C ILE A 46 -6.22 -10.82 -9.98
N ALA A 47 -6.46 -11.09 -11.26
CA ALA A 47 -6.75 -12.44 -11.75
C ALA A 47 -5.58 -13.41 -11.44
N LEU A 48 -4.34 -13.00 -11.69
CA LEU A 48 -3.15 -13.79 -11.34
C LEU A 48 -3.09 -14.07 -9.84
N ALA A 49 -3.28 -13.05 -9.00
CA ALA A 49 -3.25 -13.21 -7.54
C ALA A 49 -4.32 -14.19 -7.04
N VAL A 50 -5.53 -14.15 -7.61
CA VAL A 50 -6.61 -15.09 -7.31
C VAL A 50 -6.22 -16.52 -7.71
N VAL A 51 -5.63 -16.71 -8.89
CA VAL A 51 -5.17 -18.04 -9.35
C VAL A 51 -4.10 -18.60 -8.42
N LEU A 52 -3.07 -17.82 -8.08
CA LEU A 52 -2.03 -18.22 -7.13
C LEU A 52 -2.61 -18.55 -5.76
N PHE A 53 -3.54 -17.73 -5.26
CA PHE A 53 -4.21 -17.97 -3.97
C PHE A 53 -5.00 -19.29 -3.98
N MET A 54 -5.76 -19.56 -5.03
CA MET A 54 -6.54 -20.79 -5.18
C MET A 54 -5.65 -22.03 -5.25
N ILE A 55 -4.62 -21.99 -6.09
CA ILE A 55 -3.64 -23.10 -6.22
C ILE A 55 -2.92 -23.32 -4.90
N GLY A 56 -2.39 -22.26 -4.27
CA GLY A 56 -1.70 -22.34 -2.99
C GLY A 56 -2.58 -22.93 -1.89
N THR A 57 -3.83 -22.48 -1.79
CA THR A 57 -4.80 -23.01 -0.82
C THR A 57 -5.08 -24.49 -1.07
N PHE A 58 -5.26 -24.89 -2.32
CA PHE A 58 -5.49 -26.30 -2.68
C PHE A 58 -4.29 -27.18 -2.30
N LEU A 59 -3.05 -26.74 -2.58
CA LEU A 59 -1.84 -27.46 -2.18
C LEU A 59 -1.69 -27.54 -0.66
N ILE A 60 -2.01 -26.48 0.08
CA ILE A 60 -1.99 -26.49 1.55
C ILE A 60 -3.01 -27.49 2.09
N VAL A 61 -4.24 -27.49 1.56
CA VAL A 61 -5.29 -28.43 1.97
C VAL A 61 -4.85 -29.87 1.69
N ILE A 62 -4.36 -30.17 0.50
CA ILE A 62 -3.84 -31.51 0.17
C ILE A 62 -2.67 -31.89 1.08
N GLY A 63 -1.70 -30.99 1.25
CA GLY A 63 -0.54 -31.21 2.13
C GLY A 63 -0.96 -31.48 3.58
N ALA A 64 -1.94 -30.75 4.09
CA ALA A 64 -2.51 -30.96 5.42
C ALA A 64 -3.24 -32.29 5.55
N LEU A 65 -4.04 -32.69 4.54
CA LEU A 65 -4.73 -33.99 4.52
C LEU A 65 -3.73 -35.15 4.42
N LEU A 66 -2.66 -35.00 3.65
CA LEU A 66 -1.56 -35.97 3.57
C LEU A 66 -0.83 -36.09 4.92
N LEU A 67 -0.55 -34.98 5.59
CA LEU A 67 0.10 -34.95 6.90
C LEU A 67 -0.78 -35.57 7.99
N ALA A 68 -2.08 -35.32 7.95
CA ALA A 68 -3.05 -35.88 8.87
C ALA A 68 -3.34 -37.38 8.64
N GLY A 69 -2.74 -37.99 7.60
CA GLY A 69 -2.84 -39.42 7.33
C GLY A 69 -4.19 -39.88 6.75
N TYR A 70 -5.06 -38.95 6.35
CA TYR A 70 -6.36 -39.29 5.73
C TYR A 70 -6.20 -39.93 4.35
N ILE A 71 -5.14 -39.59 3.61
CA ILE A 71 -4.92 -40.02 2.22
C ILE A 71 -3.81 -41.08 2.10
N SER A 72 -2.81 -41.11 3.00
CA SER A 72 -1.72 -42.10 2.94
C SER A 72 -1.13 -42.41 4.31
N LYS A 73 -0.99 -43.71 4.62
CA LYS A 73 -0.43 -44.22 5.89
C LYS A 73 1.10 -44.02 6.05
N GLY A 74 1.80 -43.57 5.01
CA GLY A 74 3.23 -43.25 5.03
C GLY A 74 3.54 -41.86 4.48
N GLY A 75 2.59 -40.93 4.60
CA GLY A 75 2.51 -39.70 3.80
C GLY A 75 3.40 -38.53 4.23
N THR A 76 4.08 -38.58 5.39
CA THR A 76 4.79 -37.41 5.94
C THR A 76 5.89 -36.90 5.00
N ASP A 77 6.68 -37.80 4.42
CA ASP A 77 7.80 -37.47 3.54
C ASP A 77 7.33 -36.76 2.25
N ARG A 78 6.09 -37.00 1.84
CA ARG A 78 5.46 -36.39 0.66
C ARG A 78 4.62 -35.17 1.03
N ALA A 79 4.05 -35.14 2.22
CA ALA A 79 3.20 -34.06 2.72
C ALA A 79 3.99 -32.78 2.96
N ILE A 80 5.16 -32.88 3.59
CA ILE A 80 5.96 -31.72 3.99
C ILE A 80 6.37 -30.87 2.78
N PRO A 81 6.96 -31.44 1.69
CA PRO A 81 7.31 -30.65 0.51
C PRO A 81 6.09 -29.99 -0.15
N VAL A 82 4.97 -30.71 -0.28
CA VAL A 82 3.73 -30.18 -0.87
C VAL A 82 3.19 -29.01 -0.04
N LEU A 83 3.22 -29.13 1.28
CA LEU A 83 2.78 -28.09 2.20
C LEU A 83 3.68 -26.84 2.13
N ILE A 84 5.00 -27.02 2.08
CA ILE A 84 5.95 -25.91 1.90
C ILE A 84 5.70 -25.18 0.58
N ILE A 85 5.56 -25.90 -0.52
CA ILE A 85 5.27 -25.31 -1.84
C ILE A 85 3.92 -24.58 -1.81
N GLY A 86 2.89 -25.19 -1.19
CA GLY A 86 1.58 -24.57 -1.04
C GLY A 86 1.66 -23.23 -0.30
N ILE A 87 2.39 -23.18 0.81
CA ILE A 87 2.63 -21.94 1.58
C ILE A 87 3.36 -20.89 0.73
N LEU A 88 4.45 -21.28 0.05
CA LEU A 88 5.24 -20.36 -0.78
C LEU A 88 4.43 -19.76 -1.93
N VAL A 89 3.53 -20.52 -2.54
CA VAL A 89 2.63 -20.03 -3.61
C VAL A 89 1.47 -19.19 -3.04
N PHE A 90 0.97 -19.56 -1.86
CA PHE A 90 -0.14 -18.87 -1.19
C PHE A 90 0.22 -17.46 -0.73
N LEU A 91 1.42 -17.26 -0.16
CA LEU A 91 1.87 -15.97 0.38
C LEU A 91 1.73 -14.79 -0.61
N PRO A 92 2.34 -14.86 -1.81
CA PRO A 92 2.23 -13.77 -2.78
C PRO A 92 0.78 -13.59 -3.29
N GLY A 93 0.04 -14.69 -3.51
CA GLY A 93 -1.36 -14.63 -3.93
C GLY A 93 -2.26 -13.92 -2.90
N PHE A 94 -2.14 -14.30 -1.63
CA PHE A 94 -2.91 -13.70 -0.53
C PHE A 94 -2.52 -12.23 -0.32
N TYR A 95 -1.23 -11.89 -0.36
CA TYR A 95 -0.75 -10.52 -0.16
C TYR A 95 -1.36 -9.54 -1.17
N HIS A 96 -1.28 -9.85 -2.47
CA HIS A 96 -1.83 -8.98 -3.51
C HIS A 96 -3.37 -8.97 -3.51
N LEU A 97 -4.00 -10.12 -3.25
CA LEU A 97 -5.47 -10.20 -3.16
C LEU A 97 -6.00 -9.35 -1.99
N ARG A 98 -5.28 -9.32 -0.86
CA ARG A 98 -5.61 -8.52 0.31
C ARG A 98 -5.55 -7.02 -0.01
N ILE A 99 -4.48 -6.56 -0.66
CA ILE A 99 -4.36 -5.15 -1.08
C ILE A 99 -5.48 -4.78 -2.04
N ALA A 100 -5.74 -5.62 -3.06
CA ALA A 100 -6.82 -5.41 -4.01
C ALA A 100 -8.20 -5.32 -3.32
N TYR A 101 -8.46 -6.19 -2.34
CA TYR A 101 -9.69 -6.16 -1.57
C TYR A 101 -9.86 -4.86 -0.78
N TYR A 102 -8.82 -4.42 -0.06
CA TYR A 102 -8.89 -3.16 0.70
C TYR A 102 -8.96 -1.93 -0.20
N ALA A 103 -8.28 -1.94 -1.36
CA ALA A 103 -8.41 -0.91 -2.38
C ALA A 103 -9.83 -0.85 -2.96
N SER A 104 -10.46 -2.01 -3.23
CA SER A 104 -11.85 -2.07 -3.73
C SER A 104 -12.89 -1.52 -2.76
N LYS A 105 -12.64 -1.66 -1.45
CA LYS A 105 -13.50 -1.08 -0.40
C LYS A 105 -13.19 0.39 -0.09
N GLY A 106 -12.18 0.98 -0.72
CA GLY A 106 -11.80 2.38 -0.51
C GLY A 106 -11.19 2.67 0.86
N TYR A 107 -10.54 1.68 1.49
CA TYR A 107 -9.82 1.92 2.74
C TYR A 107 -8.64 2.87 2.49
N ARG A 108 -8.50 3.88 3.37
CA ARG A 108 -7.39 4.84 3.31
C ARG A 108 -6.06 4.09 3.43
N GLY A 109 -5.13 4.37 2.50
CA GLY A 109 -3.80 3.75 2.47
C GLY A 109 -3.68 2.49 1.62
N TYR A 110 -4.73 2.11 0.87
CA TYR A 110 -4.66 1.06 -0.14
C TYR A 110 -4.97 1.66 -1.51
N SER A 111 -4.04 1.51 -2.45
CA SER A 111 -4.26 1.88 -3.85
C SER A 111 -4.10 0.66 -4.75
N TYR A 112 -4.78 0.68 -5.89
CA TYR A 112 -4.48 -0.26 -6.96
C TYR A 112 -3.08 -0.02 -7.55
N ASP A 113 -2.50 1.17 -7.33
CA ASP A 113 -1.12 1.51 -7.70
C ASP A 113 -0.08 0.62 -6.98
N ASP A 114 -0.45 -0.01 -5.86
CA ASP A 114 0.43 -0.89 -5.08
C ASP A 114 0.50 -2.32 -5.64
N ILE A 115 -0.29 -2.62 -6.69
CA ILE A 115 -0.34 -3.91 -7.36
C ILE A 115 0.51 -3.80 -8.64
N PRO A 116 1.45 -4.75 -8.88
CA PRO A 116 2.20 -4.75 -10.13
C PRO A 116 1.27 -4.79 -11.34
N ASP A 117 1.45 -3.87 -12.30
CA ASP A 117 0.79 -3.97 -13.60
C ASP A 117 1.57 -4.98 -14.46
N PHE A 118 0.84 -5.88 -15.11
CA PHE A 118 1.41 -6.90 -16.02
C PHE A 118 0.92 -6.67 -17.46
N ASP A 119 0.47 -5.45 -17.76
CA ASP A 119 0.11 -4.99 -19.11
C ASP A 119 1.35 -4.46 -19.87
N ASP A 120 2.26 -5.36 -20.27
CA ASP A 120 3.24 -5.14 -21.35
C ASP A 120 2.98 -6.09 -22.52
#